data_AF-A0A6N7PQ32-F1
#
_entry.id   AF-A0A6N7PQ32-F1
#
_cell.length_a   1.000
_cell.length_b   1.000
_cell.length_c   1.000
_cell.angle_alpha   90.00
_cell.angle_beta   90.00
_cell.angle_gamma   90.00
#
_symmetry.space_group_name_H-M   'P 1'
#
loop_
_entity.id
_entity.type
_entity.pdbx_description
1 polymer ?
#
loop_
_entity_poly.entity_id
_entity_poly.type
_entity_poly.pdbx_seq_one_letter_code
_entity_poly.pdbx_strand_id
1 'polypeptide(L)'
;MAMALVGCPDERATVEVTAEAAANVARAPTPNMIVEVGSVRSEAAIDAEAVRAVLRDAEPAFFTCLDPDASTGVIALKLGIEEDGATLDVASLPATTYGTDDARACFERIVAALRFPTTDSRERFELTLSLEVRPRHEL
;
A
#
# COMPACT_ATOMS: atom_id res chain seq x y z
N MET A 1 -15.10 -59.11 -38.37
CA MET A 1 -15.76 -58.62 -37.14
C MET A 1 -14.76 -57.70 -36.47
N ALA A 2 -14.85 -56.39 -36.71
CA ALA A 2 -15.48 -55.34 -35.88
C ALA A 2 -14.56 -54.94 -34.70
N MET A 3 -14.30 -53.69 -34.31
CA MET A 3 -14.74 -52.33 -34.69
C MET A 3 -13.73 -51.33 -34.04
N ALA A 4 -13.70 -50.08 -34.51
CA ALA A 4 -12.75 -49.02 -34.15
C ALA A 4 -13.17 -48.13 -32.94
N LEU A 5 -12.21 -47.32 -32.46
CA LEU A 5 -12.28 -45.91 -31.96
C LEU A 5 -11.82 -45.61 -30.51
N VAL A 6 -11.35 -44.35 -30.37
CA VAL A 6 -10.84 -43.55 -29.23
C VAL A 6 -9.30 -43.55 -29.15
N GLY A 7 -8.57 -42.44 -29.32
CA GLY A 7 -8.91 -41.02 -29.51
C GLY A 7 -7.61 -40.21 -29.50
N CYS A 8 -7.59 -39.11 -30.25
CA CYS A 8 -6.45 -38.29 -30.65
C CYS A 8 -5.65 -37.59 -29.52
N PRO A 9 -4.40 -37.13 -29.81
CA PRO A 9 -3.52 -36.42 -28.88
C PRO A 9 -4.02 -35.01 -28.53
N ASP A 10 -3.85 -34.65 -27.25
CA ASP A 10 -4.34 -33.41 -26.62
C ASP A 10 -3.57 -32.17 -27.09
N GLU A 11 -4.35 -31.15 -27.47
CA GLU A 11 -3.93 -29.84 -27.97
C GLU A 11 -3.60 -28.87 -26.81
N ARG A 12 -2.45 -28.23 -26.94
CA ARG A 12 -2.20 -26.80 -26.64
C ARG A 12 -2.94 -26.12 -25.47
N ALA A 13 -2.09 -25.70 -24.53
CA ALA A 13 -2.06 -24.38 -23.89
C ALA A 13 -3.12 -24.08 -22.82
N THR A 14 -2.67 -24.14 -21.56
CA THR A 14 -2.90 -23.02 -20.64
C THR A 14 -1.67 -22.86 -19.76
N VAL A 15 -1.01 -21.72 -19.90
CA VAL A 15 -0.04 -21.18 -18.96
C VAL A 15 -0.81 -20.87 -17.69
N GLU A 16 -0.34 -21.29 -16.52
CA GLU A 16 -0.27 -20.35 -15.40
C GLU A 16 0.71 -20.89 -14.34
N VAL A 17 1.65 -20.01 -14.05
CA VAL A 17 2.74 -20.16 -13.11
C VAL A 17 2.15 -20.55 -11.76
N THR A 18 2.62 -21.68 -11.22
CA THR A 18 2.44 -22.05 -9.81
C THR A 18 3.14 -21.01 -8.94
N ALA A 19 2.45 -19.89 -8.68
CA ALA A 19 2.75 -18.98 -7.59
C ALA A 19 2.15 -19.52 -6.28
N GLU A 20 2.42 -20.79 -5.97
CA GLU A 20 2.16 -21.38 -4.66
C GLU A 20 3.39 -21.17 -3.77
N ALA A 21 3.58 -19.94 -3.29
CA ALA A 21 4.39 -19.62 -2.12
C ALA A 21 4.10 -18.19 -1.61
N ALA A 22 2.82 -17.86 -1.41
CA ALA A 22 2.43 -16.77 -0.53
C ALA A 22 1.11 -17.15 0.14
N ALA A 23 1.20 -18.13 1.04
CA ALA A 23 0.25 -18.23 2.15
C ALA A 23 0.46 -17.03 3.09
N ASN A 24 0.25 -15.81 2.59
CA ASN A 24 0.02 -14.67 3.46
C ASN A 24 -1.49 -14.66 3.66
N VAL A 25 -1.90 -15.05 4.87
CA VAL A 25 -3.28 -15.06 5.34
C VAL A 25 -4.01 -13.87 4.71
N ALA A 26 -4.94 -14.14 3.80
CA ALA A 26 -5.96 -13.19 3.38
C ALA A 26 -6.83 -12.95 4.62
N ARG A 27 -6.30 -12.15 5.53
CA ARG A 27 -6.94 -11.77 6.78
C ARG A 27 -8.03 -10.82 6.36
N ALA A 28 -9.28 -11.22 6.65
CA ALA A 28 -10.43 -10.43 6.25
C ALA A 28 -10.20 -8.97 6.70
N PRO A 29 -10.35 -7.99 5.80
CA PRO A 29 -10.22 -6.58 6.19
C PRO A 29 -11.19 -6.35 7.34
N THR A 30 -10.73 -5.75 8.43
CA THR A 30 -11.58 -5.37 9.54
C THR A 30 -12.68 -4.48 8.95
N PRO A 31 -13.94 -4.93 8.86
CA PRO A 31 -14.91 -4.39 7.89
C PRO A 31 -15.40 -2.97 8.22
N ASN A 32 -14.79 -2.34 9.22
CA ASN A 32 -15.21 -1.06 9.75
C ASN A 32 -14.05 -0.13 10.12
N MET A 33 -12.87 -0.29 9.50
CA MET A 33 -11.72 0.61 9.70
C MET A 33 -11.43 1.40 8.42
N ILE A 34 -11.04 2.66 8.58
CA ILE A 34 -10.61 3.55 7.49
C ILE A 34 -9.21 4.10 7.79
N VAL A 35 -8.46 4.37 6.72
CA VAL A 35 -7.17 5.05 6.78
C VAL A 35 -7.36 6.41 6.12
N GLU A 36 -7.29 7.49 6.91
CA GLU A 36 -7.44 8.85 6.42
C GLU A 36 -6.11 9.59 6.41
N VAL A 37 -5.89 10.40 5.37
CA VAL A 37 -4.70 11.26 5.30
C VAL A 37 -4.91 12.48 6.20
N GLY A 38 -4.41 12.39 7.43
CA GLY A 38 -4.55 13.41 8.46
C GLY A 38 -3.75 14.67 8.17
N SER A 39 -2.49 14.55 7.75
CA SER A 39 -1.67 15.71 7.38
C SER A 39 -0.60 15.32 6.37
N VAL A 40 -0.39 16.17 5.37
CA VAL A 40 0.73 16.09 4.43
C VAL A 40 1.51 17.37 4.58
N ARG A 41 2.76 17.26 5.03
CA ARG A 41 3.68 18.38 5.13
C ARG A 41 4.81 18.15 4.15
N SER A 42 4.77 18.90 3.07
CA SER A 42 5.78 18.90 2.03
C SER A 42 6.54 20.23 2.01
N GLU A 43 7.73 20.20 1.40
CA GLU A 43 8.32 21.41 0.84
C GLU A 43 7.44 21.96 -0.29
N ALA A 44 7.55 23.26 -0.60
CA ALA A 44 6.69 23.98 -1.55
C ALA A 44 6.67 23.41 -2.99
N ALA A 45 7.53 22.44 -3.27
CA ALA A 45 7.69 21.76 -4.55
C ALA A 45 6.87 20.46 -4.68
N ILE A 46 6.17 20.01 -3.63
CA ILE A 46 5.28 18.85 -3.71
C ILE A 46 3.84 19.32 -3.52
N ASP A 47 3.00 19.00 -4.50
CA ASP A 47 1.58 19.30 -4.48
C ASP A 47 0.85 18.39 -3.48
N ALA A 48 0.35 18.99 -2.40
CA ALA A 48 -0.29 18.25 -1.32
C ALA A 48 -1.60 17.56 -1.76
N GLU A 49 -2.33 18.09 -2.74
CA GLU A 49 -3.54 17.44 -3.25
C GLU A 49 -3.20 16.23 -4.10
N ALA A 50 -2.17 16.32 -4.93
CA ALA A 50 -1.69 15.21 -5.73
C ALA A 50 -1.12 14.08 -4.85
N VAL A 51 -0.40 14.40 -3.77
CA VAL A 51 0.02 13.41 -2.75
C VAL A 51 -1.19 12.72 -2.13
N ARG A 52 -2.23 13.49 -1.77
CA ARG A 52 -3.47 12.93 -1.22
C ARG A 52 -4.18 12.01 -2.22
N ALA A 53 -4.16 12.35 -3.51
CA ALA A 53 -4.72 11.50 -4.56
C ALA A 53 -3.97 10.16 -4.68
N VAL A 54 -2.63 10.18 -4.64
CA VAL A 54 -1.81 8.96 -4.64
C VAL A 54 -2.10 8.10 -3.40
N LEU A 55 -2.19 8.72 -2.22
CA LEU A 55 -2.50 7.99 -0.98
C LEU A 55 -3.93 7.42 -0.98
N ARG A 56 -4.90 8.12 -1.59
CA ARG A 56 -6.27 7.62 -1.79
C ARG A 56 -6.29 6.42 -2.73
N ASP A 57 -5.49 6.42 -3.78
CA ASP A 57 -5.35 5.28 -4.70
C ASP A 57 -4.71 4.06 -4.01
N ALA A 58 -3.77 4.32 -3.09
CA ALA A 58 -3.11 3.31 -2.27
C ALA A 58 -3.92 2.83 -1.04
N GLU A 59 -5.02 3.51 -0.71
CA GLU A 59 -5.95 3.17 0.39
C GLU A 59 -6.32 1.68 0.48
N PRO A 60 -6.73 0.99 -0.61
CA PRO A 60 -7.02 -0.44 -0.57
C PRO A 60 -5.81 -1.29 -0.16
N ALA A 61 -4.59 -0.89 -0.51
CA ALA A 61 -3.39 -1.61 -0.09
C ALA A 61 -3.18 -1.44 1.42
N PHE A 62 -3.41 -0.26 1.98
CA PHE A 62 -3.29 -0.02 3.42
C PHE A 62 -4.25 -0.88 4.25
N PHE A 63 -5.43 -1.24 3.71
CA PHE A 63 -6.34 -2.15 4.38
C PHE A 63 -5.78 -3.56 4.61
N THR A 64 -4.83 -4.00 3.79
CA THR A 64 -4.14 -5.29 3.98
C THR A 64 -3.17 -5.27 5.16
N CYS A 65 -2.72 -4.07 5.56
CA CYS A 65 -1.81 -3.86 6.68
C CYS A 65 -2.54 -3.54 7.99
N LEU A 66 -3.87 -3.50 7.99
CA LEU A 66 -4.63 -3.21 9.19
C LEU A 66 -4.40 -4.27 10.26
N ASP A 67 -4.15 -3.76 11.46
CA ASP A 67 -3.97 -4.59 12.63
C ASP A 67 -5.30 -5.32 12.98
N PRO A 68 -5.24 -6.63 13.23
CA PRO A 68 -6.42 -7.47 13.46
C PRO A 68 -7.18 -7.14 14.74
N ASP A 69 -6.51 -6.53 15.72
CA ASP A 69 -7.12 -6.13 16.99
C ASP A 69 -7.93 -4.83 16.85
N ALA A 70 -8.17 -4.36 15.63
CA ALA A 70 -8.87 -3.11 15.33
C ALA A 70 -8.24 -1.91 16.06
N SER A 71 -6.90 -1.94 16.19
CA SER A 71 -6.12 -0.85 16.77
C SER A 71 -6.43 0.46 16.04
N THR A 72 -6.43 1.57 16.78
CA THR A 72 -6.56 2.93 16.22
C THR A 72 -5.32 3.73 16.54
N GLY A 73 -5.06 4.76 15.75
CA GLY A 73 -3.91 5.63 16.00
C GLY A 73 -3.41 6.33 14.75
N VAL A 74 -2.22 6.89 14.87
CA VAL A 74 -1.57 7.64 13.79
C VAL A 74 -0.32 6.91 13.35
N ILE A 75 -0.12 6.83 12.05
CA ILE A 75 1.13 6.42 11.41
C ILE A 75 1.75 7.69 10.83
N ALA A 76 2.82 8.15 11.46
CA ALA A 76 3.56 9.33 11.02
C ALA A 76 4.83 8.87 10.31
N LEU A 77 4.95 9.16 9.02
CA LEU A 77 6.06 8.74 8.19
C LEU A 77 6.80 9.95 7.65
N LYS A 78 8.11 9.83 7.58
CA LYS A 78 9.00 10.74 6.86
C LYS A 78 9.62 9.96 5.71
N LEU A 79 9.67 10.58 4.55
CA LEU A 79 10.33 10.01 3.38
C LEU A 79 10.98 11.09 2.52
N GLY A 80 12.01 10.68 1.80
CA GLY A 80 12.61 11.45 0.72
C GLY A 80 11.88 11.15 -0.60
N ILE A 81 11.73 12.16 -1.43
CA ILE A 81 11.22 12.03 -2.80
C ILE A 81 12.32 12.48 -3.76
N GLU A 82 12.67 11.64 -4.73
CA GLU A 82 13.58 11.99 -5.82
C GLU A 82 12.90 12.83 -6.90
N GLU A 83 13.68 13.39 -7.82
CA GLU A 83 13.18 14.17 -8.96
C GLU A 83 12.12 13.42 -9.80
N ASP A 84 12.26 12.10 -9.99
CA ASP A 84 11.33 11.23 -10.74
C ASP A 84 10.06 10.89 -9.93
N GLY A 85 9.94 11.42 -8.71
CA GLY A 85 8.85 11.12 -7.80
C GLY A 85 8.99 9.80 -7.04
N ALA A 86 10.11 9.10 -7.19
CA ALA A 86 10.40 7.87 -6.45
C ALA A 86 10.59 8.15 -4.96
N THR A 87 10.06 7.27 -4.12
CA THR A 87 10.18 7.34 -2.67
C THR A 87 11.50 6.70 -2.20
N LEU A 88 12.22 7.38 -1.32
CA LEU A 88 13.44 6.92 -0.65
C LEU A 88 13.35 7.17 0.87
N ASP A 89 14.22 6.51 1.63
CA ASP A 89 14.45 6.79 3.05
C ASP A 89 13.16 6.85 3.90
N VAL A 90 12.23 5.92 3.68
CA VAL A 90 10.99 5.84 4.46
C VAL A 90 11.31 5.45 5.89
N ALA A 91 10.88 6.29 6.83
CA ALA A 91 11.08 6.07 8.25
C ALA A 91 9.87 6.51 9.07
N SER A 92 9.49 5.68 10.01
CA SER A 92 8.51 6.02 11.05
C SER A 92 9.00 7.13 11.98
N LEU A 93 8.17 8.14 12.20
CA LEU A 93 8.38 9.22 13.15
C LEU A 93 7.92 8.81 14.56
N PRO A 94 8.45 9.45 15.62
CA PRO A 94 8.06 9.18 17.01
C PRO A 94 6.59 9.52 17.32
N ALA A 95 5.92 10.28 16.44
CA ALA A 95 4.49 10.54 16.52
C ALA A 95 3.61 9.33 16.10
N THR A 96 4.22 8.24 15.61
CA THR A 96 3.52 7.01 15.26
C THR A 96 3.04 6.29 16.52
N THR A 97 1.73 6.14 16.65
CA THR A 97 1.05 5.46 17.76
C THR A 97 0.30 4.21 17.32
N TYR A 98 0.12 4.01 16.02
CA TYR A 98 -0.69 2.93 15.48
C TYR A 98 0.04 1.59 15.41
N GLY A 99 -0.66 0.55 15.84
CA GLY A 99 -0.43 -0.84 15.45
C GLY A 99 0.84 -1.49 16.00
N THR A 100 1.06 -2.73 15.58
CA THR A 100 2.27 -3.51 15.84
C THR A 100 3.42 -3.11 14.92
N ASP A 101 4.63 -3.57 15.21
CA ASP A 101 5.80 -3.37 14.33
C ASP A 101 5.58 -3.91 12.91
N ASP A 102 4.92 -5.07 12.80
CA ASP A 102 4.62 -5.70 11.52
C ASP A 102 3.62 -4.88 10.68
N ALA A 103 2.56 -4.38 11.32
CA ALA A 103 1.62 -3.47 10.68
C ALA A 103 2.36 -2.21 10.18
N ARG A 104 3.14 -1.55 11.04
CA ARG A 104 3.93 -0.36 10.68
C ARG A 104 4.87 -0.63 9.49
N ALA A 105 5.63 -1.72 9.54
CA ALA A 105 6.52 -2.12 8.46
C ALA A 105 5.77 -2.43 7.14
N CYS A 106 4.51 -2.88 7.22
CA CYS A 106 3.66 -3.09 6.05
C CYS A 106 3.24 -1.74 5.43
N PHE A 107 2.81 -0.77 6.24
CA PHE A 107 2.52 0.59 5.76
C PHE A 107 3.75 1.27 5.14
N GLU A 108 4.93 1.15 5.77
CA GLU A 108 6.19 1.67 5.25
C GLU A 108 6.53 1.08 3.88
N ARG A 109 6.34 -0.24 3.71
CA ARG A 109 6.55 -0.91 2.42
C ARG A 109 5.61 -0.42 1.33
N ILE A 110 4.34 -0.20 1.64
CA ILE A 110 3.39 0.35 0.67
C ILE A 110 3.83 1.74 0.25
N VAL A 111 4.10 2.63 1.22
CA VAL A 111 4.53 4.01 0.93
C VAL A 111 5.83 4.05 0.15
N ALA A 112 6.80 3.18 0.46
CA ALA A 112 8.05 3.07 -0.27
C ALA A 112 7.86 2.65 -1.74
N ALA A 113 6.80 1.91 -2.04
CA ALA A 113 6.46 1.51 -3.42
C ALA A 113 5.70 2.60 -4.20
N LEU A 114 5.23 3.66 -3.53
CA LEU A 114 4.49 4.74 -4.17
C LEU A 114 5.44 5.73 -4.86
N ARG A 115 4.91 6.36 -5.91
CA ARG A 115 5.53 7.49 -6.58
C ARG A 115 4.68 8.74 -6.38
N PHE A 116 5.31 9.80 -5.90
CA PHE A 116 4.65 11.06 -5.62
C PHE A 116 5.00 12.09 -6.70
N PRO A 117 4.01 12.80 -7.27
CA PRO A 117 4.27 13.81 -8.27
C PRO A 117 5.03 15.00 -7.67
N THR A 118 6.11 15.39 -8.34
CA THR A 118 6.93 16.56 -8.04
C THR A 118 6.64 17.65 -9.08
N THR A 119 6.58 18.91 -8.65
CA THR A 119 6.40 20.06 -9.58
C THR A 119 7.69 20.81 -9.86
N ASP A 120 8.78 20.42 -9.20
CA ASP A 120 10.09 21.05 -9.25
C ASP A 120 11.17 19.98 -9.49
N SER A 121 12.26 20.36 -10.15
CA SER A 121 13.34 19.44 -10.55
C SER A 121 14.52 19.44 -9.59
N ARG A 122 14.31 19.77 -8.31
CA ARG A 122 15.37 19.57 -7.31
C ARG A 122 15.67 18.09 -7.14
N GLU A 123 16.92 17.82 -6.78
CA GLU A 123 17.44 16.47 -6.62
C GLU A 123 16.65 15.66 -5.58
N ARG A 124 16.24 16.28 -4.46
CA ARG A 124 15.50 15.61 -3.38
C ARG A 124 14.57 16.55 -2.62
N PHE A 125 13.45 16.01 -2.19
CA PHE A 125 12.46 16.67 -1.34
C PHE A 125 12.16 15.84 -0.11
N GLU A 126 11.82 16.51 0.98
CA GLU A 126 11.32 15.84 2.18
C GLU A 126 9.78 15.90 2.24
N LEU A 127 9.15 14.74 2.43
CA LEU A 127 7.72 14.61 2.61
C LEU A 127 7.44 13.95 3.96
N THR A 128 6.64 14.63 4.79
CA THR A 128 6.10 14.06 6.02
C THR A 128 4.61 13.81 5.84
N LEU A 129 4.17 12.57 6.10
CA LEU A 129 2.77 12.15 6.06
C LEU A 129 2.33 11.72 7.45
N SER A 130 1.07 11.99 7.76
CA SER A 130 0.35 11.41 8.87
C SER A 130 -0.90 10.71 8.34
N LEU A 131 -0.98 9.40 8.53
CA LEU A 131 -2.15 8.57 8.25
C LEU A 131 -2.85 8.27 9.57
N GLU A 132 -4.13 8.60 9.68
CA GLU A 132 -4.96 8.29 10.84
C GLU A 132 -5.77 7.03 10.53
N VAL A 133 -5.61 6.00 11.37
CA VAL A 133 -6.38 4.77 11.29
C VAL A 133 -7.44 4.79 12.37
N ARG A 134 -8.71 4.75 11.95
CA ARG A 134 -9.85 4.89 12.85
C ARG A 134 -11.03 4.05 12.38
N PRO A 135 -11.98 3.72 13.27
CA PRO A 135 -13.23 3.10 12.85
C PRO A 135 -13.99 4.02 11.89
N ARG A 136 -14.57 3.42 10.85
CA ARG A 136 -15.53 4.06 9.97
C ARG A 136 -16.77 4.35 10.80
N HIS A 137 -16.99 5.62 11.15
CA HIS A 137 -18.27 6.02 11.71
C HIS A 137 -19.30 5.98 10.57
N GLU A 138 -20.12 4.95 10.54
CA GLU A 138 -21.34 4.94 9.74
C GLU A 138 -22.27 6.01 10.31
N LEU A 139 -22.58 7.02 9.50
CA LEU A 139 -23.62 8.03 9.76
C LEU A 139 -24.99 7.49 9.37
#